data_AF-A0A6S6PLU0-F1
#
_entry.id   AF-A0A6S6PLU0-F1
#
_cell.length_a   1.000
_cell.length_b   1.000
_cell.length_c   1.000
_cell.angle_alpha   90.00
_cell.angle_beta   90.00
_cell.angle_gamma   90.00
#
_symmetry.space_group_name_H-M   'P 1'
#
loop_
_entity.id
_entity.type
_entity.pdbx_description
1 polymer ?
#
loop_
_entity_poly.entity_id
_entity_poly.type
_entity_poly.pdbx_seq_one_letter_code
_entity_poly.pdbx_strand_id
1 'polypeptide(L)'
;MARFSVGGEHWEKRWLAAAYFTGQKFGDRNKDTTITDSQTGGVARIAGRPYLSKDIDVHVGAGATAAFKLNENSSGRNYTFSDNMEVPLGETSLLTSGALKNVSQIWAAGPQLAFRWKNLLLKSEYYHIGVSRGSQPAGSNLPSLGFDGWYVAANYTIFGHPRAYNPKIAAFTSPGVEYDFDPAHNHWGALEVSGRWSVTDLGDVVSQGGTGVNGNQQTVWQAGFNWYPNQHIKFMVDYAHYIVSRSKGVSGGVNVLGRDGNAIVARAQAAF
;
A
#
# COMPACT_ATOMS: atom_id res chain seq x y z
N MET A 1 7.73 -15.10 10.08
CA MET A 1 6.82 -15.10 11.24
C MET A 1 5.54 -15.82 10.83
N ALA A 2 5.13 -16.86 11.54
CA ALA A 2 3.97 -17.69 11.17
C ALA A 2 2.66 -17.08 11.68
N ARG A 3 1.53 -17.37 11.02
CA ARG A 3 0.17 -17.09 11.50
C ARG A 3 -0.79 -18.15 10.99
N PHE A 4 -1.86 -18.41 11.73
CA PHE A 4 -2.96 -19.23 11.23
C PHE A 4 -3.70 -18.46 10.12
N SER A 5 -4.02 -19.14 9.03
CA SER A 5 -4.91 -18.63 8.00
C SER A 5 -5.73 -19.75 7.38
N VAL A 6 -7.00 -19.50 7.10
CA VAL A 6 -7.88 -20.38 6.35
C VAL A 6 -8.63 -19.56 5.31
N GLY A 7 -8.75 -20.08 4.10
CA GLY A 7 -9.39 -19.36 3.01
C GLY A 7 -9.28 -20.10 1.70
N GLY A 8 -9.69 -19.41 0.64
CA GLY A 8 -9.66 -19.94 -0.71
C GLY A 8 -9.39 -18.83 -1.71
N GLU A 9 -8.79 -19.23 -2.82
CA GLU A 9 -8.64 -18.42 -4.02
C GLU A 9 -9.13 -19.21 -5.22
N HIS A 10 -9.71 -18.51 -6.17
CA HIS A 10 -10.06 -19.04 -7.46
C HIS A 10 -9.74 -17.99 -8.52
N TRP A 11 -9.15 -18.42 -9.61
CA TRP A 11 -8.76 -17.55 -10.70
C TRP A 11 -9.08 -18.20 -12.03
N GLU A 12 -9.45 -17.34 -12.96
CA GLU A 12 -9.75 -17.63 -14.34
C GLU A 12 -9.00 -16.63 -15.23
N LYS A 13 -9.05 -16.84 -16.55
CA LYS A 13 -8.38 -15.92 -17.50
C LYS A 13 -8.83 -14.46 -17.37
N ARG A 14 -10.07 -14.23 -16.93
CA ARG A 14 -10.69 -12.90 -16.86
C ARG A 14 -10.96 -12.40 -15.45
N TRP A 15 -10.91 -13.23 -14.42
CA TRP A 15 -11.24 -12.79 -13.06
C TRP A 15 -10.54 -13.62 -12.00
N LEU A 16 -10.42 -13.05 -10.81
CA LEU A 16 -9.87 -13.68 -9.62
C LEU A 16 -10.72 -13.26 -8.43
N ALA A 17 -11.01 -14.20 -7.55
CA ALA A 17 -11.58 -13.92 -6.23
C ALA A 17 -10.77 -14.70 -5.18
N ALA A 18 -10.45 -14.03 -4.09
CA ALA A 18 -9.73 -14.62 -2.98
C ALA A 18 -10.25 -14.06 -1.66
N ALA A 19 -10.35 -14.92 -0.64
CA ALA A 19 -10.72 -14.52 0.70
C ALA A 19 -10.04 -15.42 1.73
N TYR A 20 -9.47 -14.80 2.76
CA TYR A 20 -8.77 -15.48 3.84
C TYR A 20 -9.14 -14.87 5.18
N PHE A 21 -9.41 -15.73 6.15
CA PHE A 21 -9.42 -15.41 7.56
C PHE A 21 -8.04 -15.68 8.16
N THR A 22 -7.62 -14.83 9.09
CA THR A 22 -6.30 -14.90 9.73
C THR A 22 -6.42 -14.78 11.25
N GLY A 23 -5.60 -15.54 11.97
CA GLY A 23 -5.45 -15.44 13.41
C GLY A 23 -4.24 -14.58 13.81
N GLN A 24 -3.94 -14.60 15.10
CA GLN A 24 -2.80 -13.89 15.68
C GLN A 24 -1.48 -14.38 15.07
N LYS A 25 -0.51 -13.47 14.99
CA LYS A 25 0.85 -13.78 14.57
C LYS A 25 1.58 -14.53 15.69
N PHE A 26 2.21 -15.65 15.34
CA PHE A 26 3.02 -16.43 16.26
C PHE A 26 4.18 -15.59 16.79
N GLY A 27 4.35 -15.55 18.12
CA GLY A 27 5.38 -14.79 18.81
C GLY A 27 4.98 -13.40 19.30
N ASP A 28 3.75 -12.93 19.02
CA ASP A 28 3.27 -11.66 19.56
C ASP A 28 3.29 -11.67 21.10
N ARG A 29 2.82 -12.77 21.73
CA ARG A 29 2.85 -12.95 23.19
C ARG A 29 4.26 -13.14 23.78
N ASN A 30 5.25 -13.50 22.94
CA ASN A 30 6.65 -13.57 23.38
C ASN A 30 7.30 -12.17 23.39
N LYS A 31 6.78 -11.23 22.59
CA LYS A 31 7.24 -9.84 22.52
C LYS A 31 6.51 -8.93 23.50
N ASP A 32 5.23 -9.20 23.73
CA ASP A 32 4.42 -8.54 24.75
C ASP A 32 3.66 -9.62 25.55
N THR A 33 4.18 -9.96 26.72
CA THR A 33 3.60 -10.95 27.63
C THR A 33 2.31 -10.46 28.27
N THR A 34 1.94 -9.19 28.11
CA THR A 34 0.73 -8.59 28.66
C THR A 34 -0.47 -8.69 27.72
N ILE A 35 -0.31 -9.30 26.54
CA ILE A 35 -1.42 -9.56 25.62
C ILE A 35 -2.38 -10.58 26.24
N THR A 36 -3.57 -10.12 26.60
CA THR A 36 -4.64 -10.92 27.20
C THR A 36 -5.63 -11.44 26.15
N ASP A 37 -5.73 -10.74 25.01
CA ASP A 37 -6.69 -11.05 23.95
C ASP A 37 -6.04 -11.01 22.56
N SER A 38 -6.40 -11.95 21.70
CA SER A 38 -5.71 -12.23 20.44
C SER A 38 -6.39 -11.57 19.24
N GLN A 39 -5.58 -10.99 18.35
CA GLN A 39 -6.05 -10.42 17.09
C GLN A 39 -6.58 -11.48 16.13
N THR A 40 -7.70 -11.15 15.50
CA THR A 40 -8.22 -11.86 14.33
C THR A 40 -8.50 -10.87 13.21
N GLY A 41 -8.43 -11.34 11.98
CA GLY A 41 -8.67 -10.49 10.83
C GLY A 41 -9.01 -11.27 9.58
N GLY A 42 -9.28 -10.54 8.51
CA GLY A 42 -9.55 -11.10 7.21
C GLY A 42 -9.03 -10.22 6.09
N VAL A 43 -8.89 -10.82 4.93
CA VAL A 43 -8.63 -10.14 3.67
C VAL A 43 -9.48 -10.76 2.59
N ALA A 44 -10.03 -9.93 1.71
CA ALA A 44 -10.74 -10.36 0.52
C ALA A 44 -10.33 -9.48 -0.66
N ARG A 45 -10.26 -10.08 -1.85
CA ARG A 45 -9.98 -9.37 -3.10
C ARG A 45 -10.80 -10.00 -4.22
N ILE A 46 -11.37 -9.16 -5.05
CA ILE A 46 -11.95 -9.54 -6.32
C ILE A 46 -11.36 -8.65 -7.40
N ALA A 47 -11.01 -9.23 -8.54
CA ALA A 47 -10.46 -8.51 -9.67
C ALA A 47 -10.93 -9.14 -10.97
N GLY A 48 -11.08 -8.33 -12.01
CA GLY A 48 -11.63 -8.74 -13.28
C GLY A 48 -11.13 -7.90 -14.43
N ARG A 49 -11.24 -8.45 -15.64
CA ARG A 49 -10.89 -7.80 -16.90
C ARG A 49 -12.12 -7.69 -17.79
N PRO A 50 -12.99 -6.69 -17.56
CA PRO A 50 -14.25 -6.56 -18.30
C PRO A 50 -14.01 -6.41 -19.80
N TYR A 51 -12.90 -5.80 -20.21
CA TYR A 51 -12.54 -5.65 -21.60
C TYR A 51 -11.07 -6.00 -21.85
N LEU A 52 -10.86 -6.81 -22.90
CA LEU A 52 -9.55 -7.24 -23.36
C LEU A 52 -9.55 -7.37 -24.87
N SER A 53 -8.63 -6.68 -25.53
CA SER A 53 -8.31 -6.81 -26.95
C SER A 53 -6.80 -6.91 -27.15
N LYS A 54 -6.32 -6.89 -28.41
CA LYS A 54 -4.88 -6.91 -28.72
C LYS A 54 -4.14 -5.71 -28.11
N ASP A 55 -4.76 -4.54 -28.17
CA ASP A 55 -4.12 -3.27 -27.78
C ASP A 55 -4.63 -2.74 -26.44
N ILE A 56 -5.80 -3.18 -25.97
CA ILE A 56 -6.46 -2.60 -24.81
C ILE A 56 -6.70 -3.66 -23.74
N ASP A 57 -6.42 -3.31 -22.49
CA ASP A 57 -6.71 -4.13 -21.32
C ASP A 57 -7.33 -3.26 -20.23
N VAL A 58 -8.56 -3.54 -19.85
CA VAL A 58 -9.24 -2.88 -18.74
C VAL A 58 -9.27 -3.85 -17.58
N HIS A 59 -8.76 -3.44 -16.43
CA HIS A 59 -8.79 -4.16 -15.17
C HIS A 59 -9.56 -3.34 -14.14
N VAL A 60 -10.46 -4.02 -13.43
CA VAL A 60 -11.23 -3.48 -12.32
C VAL A 60 -11.11 -4.44 -11.15
N GLY A 61 -11.05 -3.93 -9.93
CA GLY A 61 -11.02 -4.77 -8.76
C GLY A 61 -11.47 -4.01 -7.52
N ALA A 62 -11.61 -4.76 -6.44
CA ALA A 62 -11.84 -4.24 -5.11
C ALA A 62 -11.16 -5.16 -4.11
N GLY A 63 -10.59 -4.57 -3.07
CA GLY A 63 -9.99 -5.30 -1.97
C GLY A 63 -10.49 -4.76 -0.64
N ALA A 64 -10.55 -5.64 0.35
CA ALA A 64 -10.86 -5.28 1.73
C ALA A 64 -9.95 -6.06 2.68
N THR A 65 -9.51 -5.42 3.74
CA THR A 65 -8.82 -6.06 4.87
C THR A 65 -9.40 -5.54 6.17
N ALA A 66 -9.48 -6.38 7.19
CA ALA A 66 -9.96 -5.97 8.49
C ALA A 66 -9.20 -6.71 9.60
N ALA A 67 -8.84 -5.98 10.66
CA ALA A 67 -8.61 -6.54 11.97
C ALA A 67 -9.93 -6.44 12.74
N PHE A 68 -10.68 -7.55 12.79
CA PHE A 68 -11.97 -7.64 13.50
C PHE A 68 -11.81 -7.40 14.99
N LYS A 69 -10.63 -7.74 15.51
CA LYS A 69 -10.25 -7.58 16.90
C LYS A 69 -8.76 -7.27 16.95
N LEU A 70 -8.36 -6.24 17.68
CA LEU A 70 -6.94 -5.95 17.94
C LEU A 70 -6.45 -6.71 19.17
N ASN A 71 -5.13 -6.92 19.26
CA ASN A 71 -4.52 -7.40 20.51
C ASN A 71 -4.82 -6.41 21.64
N GLU A 72 -5.21 -6.93 22.79
CA GLU A 72 -5.44 -6.15 24.00
C GLU A 72 -4.31 -6.39 24.98
N ASN A 73 -3.72 -5.31 25.49
CA ASN A 73 -2.66 -5.36 26.49
C ASN A 73 -3.03 -4.55 27.74
N SER A 74 -2.09 -4.41 28.68
CA SER A 74 -2.30 -3.66 29.93
C SER A 74 -2.74 -2.20 29.74
N SER A 75 -2.51 -1.62 28.57
CA SER A 75 -2.91 -0.25 28.20
C SER A 75 -4.19 -0.20 27.34
N GLY A 76 -4.89 -1.33 27.19
CA GLY A 76 -6.06 -1.49 26.33
C GLY A 76 -5.69 -1.84 24.88
N ARG A 77 -6.62 -1.59 23.94
CA ARG A 77 -6.40 -1.80 22.50
C ARG A 77 -5.97 -0.49 21.85
N ASN A 78 -4.67 -0.30 21.70
CA ASN A 78 -4.11 0.91 21.11
C ASN A 78 -3.46 0.59 19.76
N TYR A 79 -3.50 1.55 18.82
CA TYR A 79 -2.89 1.39 17.50
C TYR A 79 -2.33 2.72 17.00
N THR A 80 -1.22 2.69 16.27
CA THR A 80 -0.66 3.87 15.61
C THR A 80 -0.44 3.51 14.15
N PHE A 81 -1.09 4.23 13.23
CA PHE A 81 -0.67 4.19 11.84
C PHE A 81 0.61 5.00 11.72
N SER A 82 1.62 4.40 11.10
CA SER A 82 2.89 5.05 10.80
C SER A 82 3.41 4.51 9.48
N ASP A 83 3.95 5.38 8.64
CA ASP A 83 4.63 4.96 7.43
C ASP A 83 5.97 5.68 7.27
N ASN A 84 6.88 5.01 6.57
CA ASN A 84 8.11 5.60 6.10
C ASN A 84 7.86 6.31 4.76
N MET A 85 8.88 7.01 4.26
CA MET A 85 8.86 7.46 2.88
C MET A 85 8.67 6.27 1.93
N GLU A 86 7.90 6.46 0.85
CA GLU A 86 7.75 5.45 -0.23
C GLU A 86 9.12 4.99 -0.79
N VAL A 87 10.14 5.82 -0.60
CA VAL A 87 11.55 5.50 -0.82
C VAL A 87 12.29 5.54 0.54
N PRO A 88 12.41 4.41 1.25
CA PRO A 88 13.02 4.39 2.58
C PRO A 88 14.53 4.59 2.46
N LEU A 89 14.97 5.84 2.63
CA LEU A 89 16.40 6.21 2.70
C LEU A 89 16.95 6.18 4.14
N GLY A 90 16.12 5.85 5.12
CA GLY A 90 16.46 5.77 6.55
C GLY A 90 15.28 5.27 7.38
N GLU A 91 15.44 5.28 8.71
CA GLU A 91 14.46 4.75 9.68
C GLU A 91 13.39 5.77 10.12
N THR A 92 13.41 7.00 9.58
CA THR A 92 12.48 8.05 10.02
C THR A 92 11.10 7.85 9.41
N SER A 93 10.13 7.49 10.24
CA SER A 93 8.71 7.56 9.89
C SER A 93 8.28 9.03 9.80
N LEU A 94 7.72 9.42 8.66
CA LEU A 94 7.28 10.79 8.42
C LEU A 94 5.77 10.95 8.53
N LEU A 95 5.02 9.89 8.25
CA LEU A 95 3.56 9.87 8.28
C LEU A 95 3.08 9.16 9.53
N THR A 96 2.14 9.73 10.28
CA THR A 96 1.47 9.02 11.37
C THR A 96 0.05 9.52 11.62
N SER A 97 -0.80 8.67 12.18
CA SER A 97 -2.08 9.06 12.79
C SER A 97 -1.91 9.61 14.21
N GLY A 98 -0.76 9.38 14.85
CA GLY A 98 -0.66 9.42 16.31
C GLY A 98 -1.31 8.20 16.98
N ALA A 99 -1.08 8.06 18.30
CA ALA A 99 -1.58 6.93 19.06
C ALA A 99 -3.11 6.97 19.22
N LEU A 100 -3.80 6.02 18.59
CA LEU A 100 -5.23 5.81 18.70
C LEU A 100 -5.50 4.90 19.91
N LYS A 101 -6.41 5.34 20.78
CA LYS A 101 -6.82 4.60 21.99
C LYS A 101 -8.16 3.90 21.82
N ASN A 102 -8.36 2.81 22.53
CA ASN A 102 -9.59 2.02 22.59
C ASN A 102 -10.12 1.59 21.22
N VAL A 103 -9.24 1.13 20.35
CA VAL A 103 -9.58 0.66 19.01
C VAL A 103 -10.17 -0.75 19.08
N SER A 104 -11.45 -0.89 18.74
CA SER A 104 -12.13 -2.18 18.74
C SER A 104 -11.92 -2.94 17.42
N GLN A 105 -11.94 -2.22 16.31
CA GLN A 105 -11.81 -2.77 14.95
C GLN A 105 -11.11 -1.76 14.04
N ILE A 106 -10.30 -2.27 13.10
CA ILE A 106 -9.77 -1.51 11.96
C ILE A 106 -10.13 -2.24 10.68
N TRP A 107 -10.55 -1.52 9.66
CA TRP A 107 -10.72 -2.08 8.31
C TRP A 107 -10.26 -1.09 7.26
N ALA A 108 -9.87 -1.59 6.10
CA ALA A 108 -9.56 -0.80 4.93
C ALA A 108 -10.18 -1.47 3.71
N ALA A 109 -10.88 -0.71 2.86
CA ALA A 109 -11.46 -1.24 1.64
C ALA A 109 -11.44 -0.20 0.52
N GLY A 110 -11.36 -0.67 -0.72
CA GLY A 110 -11.60 0.20 -1.85
C GLY A 110 -11.31 -0.42 -3.21
N PRO A 111 -11.60 0.35 -4.28
CA PRO A 111 -11.50 -0.10 -5.66
C PRO A 111 -10.08 0.04 -6.22
N GLN A 112 -9.83 -0.77 -7.25
CA GLN A 112 -8.60 -0.81 -8.04
C GLN A 112 -8.98 -0.71 -9.50
N LEU A 113 -8.30 0.13 -10.26
CA LEU A 113 -8.52 0.31 -11.70
C LEU A 113 -7.19 0.28 -12.42
N ALA A 114 -7.15 -0.37 -13.57
CA ALA A 114 -6.01 -0.25 -14.47
C ALA A 114 -6.45 -0.31 -15.93
N PHE A 115 -5.77 0.47 -16.75
CA PHE A 115 -6.02 0.61 -18.17
C PHE A 115 -4.71 0.53 -18.92
N ARG A 116 -4.53 -0.50 -19.74
CA ARG A 116 -3.40 -0.62 -20.65
C ARG A 116 -3.86 -0.28 -22.06
N TRP A 117 -3.15 0.63 -22.71
CA TRP A 117 -3.26 0.88 -24.14
C TRP A 117 -1.88 0.77 -24.79
N LYS A 118 -1.65 -0.33 -25.51
CA LYS A 118 -0.35 -0.70 -26.08
C LYS A 118 0.75 -0.64 -25.01
N ASN A 119 1.67 0.32 -25.14
CA ASN A 119 2.82 0.51 -24.27
C ASN A 119 2.54 1.37 -23.04
N LEU A 120 1.37 2.01 -22.98
CA LEU A 120 0.94 2.80 -21.83
C LEU A 120 0.12 1.93 -20.88
N LEU A 121 0.46 1.95 -19.61
CA LEU A 121 -0.33 1.37 -18.52
C LEU A 121 -0.62 2.46 -17.49
N LEU A 122 -1.89 2.72 -17.24
CA LEU A 122 -2.38 3.54 -16.14
C LEU A 122 -2.94 2.62 -15.04
N LYS A 123 -2.62 2.90 -13.78
CA LYS A 123 -3.14 2.19 -12.60
C LYS A 123 -3.59 3.20 -11.56
N SER A 124 -4.65 2.89 -10.84
CA SER A 124 -5.07 3.65 -9.68
C SER A 124 -5.71 2.75 -8.64
N GLU A 125 -5.53 3.11 -7.37
CA GLU A 125 -6.22 2.47 -6.26
C GLU A 125 -6.60 3.54 -5.26
N TYR A 126 -7.75 3.35 -4.61
CA TYR A 126 -8.22 4.16 -3.50
C TYR A 126 -8.62 3.20 -2.38
N TYR A 127 -8.31 3.56 -1.14
CA TYR A 127 -8.69 2.85 0.06
C TYR A 127 -9.21 3.84 1.09
N HIS A 128 -10.38 3.53 1.63
CA HIS A 128 -10.87 4.14 2.86
C HIS A 128 -10.54 3.23 4.04
N ILE A 129 -10.03 3.79 5.13
CA ILE A 129 -9.63 3.10 6.35
C ILE A 129 -10.58 3.54 7.46
N GLY A 130 -11.40 2.63 7.96
CA GLY A 130 -12.27 2.88 9.11
C GLY A 130 -11.67 2.34 10.41
N VAL A 131 -11.74 3.16 11.46
CA VAL A 131 -11.35 2.79 12.82
C VAL A 131 -12.55 2.93 13.74
N SER A 132 -13.05 1.80 14.24
CA SER A 132 -14.08 1.79 15.27
C SER A 132 -13.43 1.83 16.64
N ARG A 133 -13.94 2.69 17.53
CA ARG A 133 -13.48 2.78 18.91
C ARG A 133 -14.58 2.37 19.88
N GLY A 134 -14.17 1.65 20.93
CA GLY A 134 -15.06 1.09 21.93
C GLY A 134 -15.39 2.06 23.06
N SER A 135 -16.37 1.67 23.87
CA SER A 135 -16.77 2.38 25.08
C SER A 135 -15.61 2.47 26.09
N GLN A 136 -15.44 3.63 26.71
CA GLN A 136 -14.47 3.84 27.79
C GLN A 136 -15.15 3.52 29.14
N PRO A 137 -14.48 2.84 30.10
CA PRO A 137 -15.05 2.59 31.43
C PRO A 137 -15.39 3.88 32.20
N ALA A 138 -14.68 4.98 31.91
CA ALA A 138 -14.96 6.31 32.41
C ALA A 138 -14.79 7.34 31.28
N GLY A 139 -15.84 8.11 30.98
CA GLY A 139 -15.84 9.15 29.94
C GLY A 139 -16.86 8.92 28.82
N SER A 140 -16.94 9.87 27.88
CA SER A 140 -17.76 9.73 26.68
C SER A 140 -17.17 8.71 25.70
N ASN A 141 -18.04 8.03 24.95
CA ASN A 141 -17.60 7.14 23.89
C ASN A 141 -16.73 7.92 22.88
N LEU A 142 -15.59 7.34 22.54
CA LEU A 142 -14.77 7.88 21.47
C LEU A 142 -15.46 7.59 20.14
N PRO A 143 -15.67 8.58 19.27
CA PRO A 143 -16.27 8.36 17.96
C PRO A 143 -15.37 7.53 17.04
N SER A 144 -15.91 6.99 15.96
CA SER A 144 -15.10 6.34 14.91
C SER A 144 -14.23 7.37 14.16
N LEU A 145 -13.17 6.88 13.53
CA LEU A 145 -12.26 7.66 12.68
C LEU A 145 -12.26 7.09 11.26
N GLY A 146 -12.09 7.95 10.26
CA GLY A 146 -11.88 7.58 8.87
C GLY A 146 -10.54 8.12 8.37
N PHE A 147 -9.87 7.39 7.49
CA PHE A 147 -8.67 7.88 6.80
C PHE A 147 -8.73 7.45 5.35
N ASP A 148 -7.99 8.13 4.48
CA ASP A 148 -8.04 7.89 3.04
C ASP A 148 -6.65 7.80 2.44
N GLY A 149 -6.47 6.90 1.49
CA GLY A 149 -5.23 6.76 0.74
C GLY A 149 -5.50 6.39 -0.70
N TRP A 150 -4.82 7.04 -1.63
CA TRP A 150 -4.94 6.72 -3.04
C TRP A 150 -3.66 6.99 -3.81
N TYR A 151 -3.56 6.37 -4.98
CA TYR A 151 -2.52 6.69 -5.94
C TYR A 151 -3.03 6.58 -7.38
N VAL A 152 -2.35 7.28 -8.27
CA VAL A 152 -2.40 7.08 -9.71
C VAL A 152 -0.96 6.88 -10.20
N ALA A 153 -0.72 5.86 -11.02
CA ALA A 153 0.58 5.54 -11.58
C ALA A 153 0.45 5.30 -13.08
N ALA A 154 1.38 5.85 -13.85
CA ALA A 154 1.52 5.63 -15.28
C ALA A 154 2.88 4.98 -15.57
N ASN A 155 2.87 4.02 -16.48
CA ASN A 155 4.06 3.34 -16.97
C ASN A 155 4.01 3.38 -18.50
N TYR A 156 5.07 3.86 -19.14
CA TYR A 156 5.18 3.86 -20.60
C TYR A 156 6.45 3.13 -21.04
N THR A 157 6.27 2.04 -21.76
CA THR A 157 7.37 1.26 -22.33
C THR A 157 7.87 1.95 -23.62
N ILE A 158 9.09 2.50 -23.57
CA ILE A 158 9.72 3.21 -24.68
C ILE A 158 10.07 2.22 -25.79
N PHE A 159 10.72 1.12 -25.42
CA PHE A 159 11.05 0.00 -26.31
C PHE A 159 10.97 -1.33 -25.54
N GLY A 160 10.83 -2.43 -26.29
CA GLY A 160 10.55 -3.74 -25.73
C GLY A 160 9.04 -4.01 -25.61
N HIS A 161 8.69 -5.10 -24.92
CA HIS A 161 7.29 -5.49 -24.79
C HIS A 161 6.59 -4.70 -23.67
N PRO A 162 5.31 -4.33 -23.83
CA PRO A 162 4.54 -3.74 -22.76
C PRO A 162 4.45 -4.69 -21.55
N ARG A 163 4.11 -4.12 -20.38
CA ARG A 163 3.85 -4.91 -19.17
C ARG A 163 2.84 -6.03 -19.43
N ALA A 164 3.23 -7.25 -19.10
CA ALA A 164 2.36 -8.42 -19.20
C ALA A 164 1.34 -8.43 -18.06
N TYR A 165 0.26 -9.20 -18.22
CA TYR A 165 -0.74 -9.41 -17.19
C TYR A 165 -0.71 -10.87 -16.75
N ASN A 166 -0.65 -11.12 -15.44
CA ASN A 166 -0.72 -12.46 -14.87
C ASN A 166 -2.11 -12.70 -14.26
N PRO A 167 -2.95 -13.56 -14.88
CA PRO A 167 -4.29 -13.89 -14.37
C PRO A 167 -4.28 -14.55 -12.99
N LYS A 168 -3.23 -15.32 -12.66
CA LYS A 168 -3.15 -16.07 -11.39
C LYS A 168 -3.10 -15.17 -10.16
N ILE A 169 -2.57 -13.95 -10.32
CA ILE A 169 -2.45 -12.96 -9.24
C ILE A 169 -3.23 -11.68 -9.53
N ALA A 170 -3.96 -11.66 -10.65
CA ALA A 170 -4.67 -10.53 -11.19
C ALA A 170 -3.87 -9.21 -11.13
N ALA A 171 -2.68 -9.21 -11.73
CA ALA A 171 -1.76 -8.07 -11.69
C ALA A 171 -0.94 -7.91 -12.97
N PHE A 172 -0.56 -6.68 -13.27
CA PHE A 172 0.43 -6.36 -14.30
C PHE A 172 1.84 -6.62 -13.78
N THR A 173 2.62 -7.41 -14.51
CA THR A 173 4.00 -7.76 -14.20
C THR A 173 4.97 -6.83 -14.94
N SER A 174 6.27 -7.09 -14.82
CA SER A 174 7.30 -6.39 -15.59
C SER A 174 7.08 -6.53 -17.11
N PRO A 175 7.64 -5.60 -17.92
CA PRO A 175 7.82 -5.77 -19.36
C PRO A 175 8.42 -7.13 -19.71
N GLY A 176 7.97 -7.70 -20.83
CA GLY A 176 8.60 -8.90 -21.40
C GLY A 176 9.91 -8.55 -22.10
N VAL A 177 10.92 -9.42 -21.95
CA VAL A 177 12.18 -9.35 -22.70
C VAL A 177 12.31 -10.62 -23.53
N GLU A 178 12.49 -10.46 -24.85
CA GLU A 178 12.49 -11.56 -25.83
C GLU A 178 13.89 -12.16 -26.03
N TYR A 179 14.91 -11.31 -26.06
CA TYR A 179 16.30 -11.71 -26.26
C TYR A 179 17.15 -11.29 -25.06
N ASP A 180 18.19 -12.07 -24.78
CA ASP A 180 19.22 -11.66 -23.83
C ASP A 180 19.93 -10.40 -24.33
N PHE A 181 20.48 -9.65 -23.37
CA PHE A 181 21.14 -8.39 -23.62
C PHE A 181 22.32 -8.56 -24.59
N ASP A 182 22.18 -8.00 -25.78
CA ASP A 182 23.18 -8.02 -26.84
C ASP A 182 23.06 -6.75 -27.69
N PRO A 183 23.80 -5.68 -27.34
CA PRO A 183 23.80 -4.43 -28.08
C PRO A 183 24.26 -4.57 -29.54
N ALA A 184 25.10 -5.56 -29.87
CA ALA A 184 25.61 -5.74 -31.24
C ALA A 184 24.49 -6.17 -32.19
N HIS A 185 23.46 -6.85 -31.67
CA HIS A 185 22.26 -7.25 -32.40
C HIS A 185 21.03 -6.39 -32.08
N ASN A 186 21.23 -5.20 -31.47
CA ASN A 186 20.16 -4.29 -31.06
C ASN A 186 19.20 -4.89 -29.99
N HIS A 187 19.66 -5.85 -29.20
CA HIS A 187 18.92 -6.44 -28.10
C HIS A 187 19.18 -5.67 -26.80
N TRP A 188 18.48 -4.55 -26.63
CA TRP A 188 18.56 -3.71 -25.43
C TRP A 188 17.59 -4.14 -24.32
N GLY A 189 16.78 -5.17 -24.55
CA GLY A 189 15.73 -5.59 -23.63
C GLY A 189 14.53 -4.64 -23.65
N ALA A 190 14.05 -4.22 -22.48
CA ALA A 190 12.93 -3.28 -22.36
C ALA A 190 13.28 -2.06 -21.50
N LEU A 191 12.79 -0.88 -21.90
CA LEU A 191 12.94 0.35 -21.13
C LEU A 191 11.58 0.98 -20.89
N GLU A 192 11.34 1.36 -19.65
CA GLU A 192 10.07 1.95 -19.21
C GLU A 192 10.31 3.21 -18.39
N VAL A 193 9.52 4.25 -18.66
CA VAL A 193 9.36 5.39 -17.76
C VAL A 193 8.14 5.20 -16.89
N SER A 194 8.25 5.61 -15.63
CA SER A 194 7.17 5.54 -14.65
C SER A 194 6.94 6.89 -14.02
N GLY A 195 5.66 7.21 -13.78
CA GLY A 195 5.23 8.33 -12.95
C GLY A 195 4.21 7.85 -11.93
N ARG A 196 4.25 8.37 -10.71
CA ARG A 196 3.26 8.08 -9.67
C ARG A 196 2.96 9.33 -8.88
N TRP A 197 1.69 9.50 -8.57
CA TRP A 197 1.20 10.47 -7.60
C TRP A 197 0.40 9.72 -6.54
N SER A 198 0.77 9.87 -5.28
CA SER A 198 0.05 9.28 -4.16
C SER A 198 -0.27 10.32 -3.09
N VAL A 199 -1.40 10.11 -2.42
CA VAL A 199 -1.82 10.86 -1.24
C VAL A 199 -2.26 9.86 -0.19
N THR A 200 -1.82 10.06 1.05
CA THR A 200 -2.34 9.35 2.22
C THR A 200 -2.66 10.38 3.29
N ASP A 201 -3.91 10.44 3.69
CA ASP A 201 -4.41 11.35 4.69
C ASP A 201 -4.78 10.59 5.96
N LEU A 202 -3.97 10.76 6.99
CA LEU A 202 -4.23 10.25 8.34
C LEU A 202 -4.77 11.35 9.27
N GLY A 203 -5.18 12.49 8.70
CA GLY A 203 -5.74 13.63 9.40
C GLY A 203 -7.26 13.65 9.34
N ASP A 204 -7.91 13.00 10.30
CA ASP A 204 -9.36 13.12 10.47
C ASP A 204 -9.72 13.01 11.96
N VAL A 205 -10.03 14.14 12.61
CA VAL A 205 -11.39 14.59 12.96
C VAL A 205 -11.28 15.86 13.82
N VAL A 206 -12.02 16.91 13.46
CA VAL A 206 -12.16 18.13 14.25
C VAL A 206 -12.83 17.80 15.61
N SER A 207 -12.11 18.09 16.70
CA SER A 207 -12.65 18.18 18.07
C SER A 207 -13.37 16.94 18.61
N GLN A 208 -12.59 15.95 19.06
CA GLN A 208 -13.11 14.78 19.78
C GLN A 208 -12.68 14.77 21.24
N GLY A 209 -13.11 15.78 22.01
CA GLY A 209 -12.98 15.80 23.48
C GLY A 209 -11.73 16.47 24.06
N GLY A 210 -11.00 17.28 23.29
CA GLY A 210 -9.97 18.19 23.82
C GLY A 210 -8.61 18.14 23.10
N THR A 211 -8.29 17.04 22.42
CA THR A 211 -7.09 16.87 21.58
C THR A 211 -7.42 15.89 20.47
N GLY A 212 -7.91 16.38 19.32
CA GLY A 212 -8.26 15.54 18.16
C GLY A 212 -7.10 14.64 17.73
N VAL A 213 -7.41 13.55 17.03
CA VAL A 213 -6.39 12.77 16.32
C VAL A 213 -5.90 13.65 15.17
N ASN A 214 -4.71 14.22 15.35
CA ASN A 214 -4.16 15.25 14.47
C ASN A 214 -3.00 14.67 13.66
N GLY A 215 -3.27 13.58 12.94
CA GLY A 215 -2.29 12.93 12.07
C GLY A 215 -1.84 13.82 10.91
N ASN A 216 -0.94 13.28 10.09
CA ASN A 216 -0.39 13.98 8.92
C ASN A 216 -1.06 13.51 7.64
N GLN A 217 -0.96 14.36 6.62
CA GLN A 217 -1.21 14.00 5.23
C GLN A 217 0.14 13.97 4.50
N GLN A 218 0.39 12.91 3.73
CA GLN A 218 1.53 12.78 2.86
C GLN A 218 1.08 12.84 1.40
N THR A 219 1.77 13.64 0.59
CA THR A 219 1.66 13.66 -0.87
C THR A 219 3.02 13.35 -1.46
N VAL A 220 3.10 12.43 -2.41
CA VAL A 220 4.35 12.05 -3.08
C VAL A 220 4.17 12.10 -4.60
N TRP A 221 5.12 12.75 -5.26
CA TRP A 221 5.31 12.72 -6.70
C TRP A 221 6.56 11.92 -7.00
N GLN A 222 6.43 10.88 -7.83
CA GLN A 222 7.55 10.05 -8.23
C GLN A 222 7.65 10.00 -9.75
N ALA A 223 8.88 10.01 -10.23
CA ALA A 223 9.21 9.75 -11.62
C ALA A 223 10.41 8.81 -11.66
N GLY A 224 10.45 7.88 -12.61
CA GLY A 224 11.53 6.91 -12.64
C GLY A 224 11.74 6.26 -13.99
N PHE A 225 12.91 5.65 -14.13
CA PHE A 225 13.33 4.87 -15.29
C PHE A 225 13.61 3.44 -14.85
N ASN A 226 13.09 2.48 -15.60
CA ASN A 226 13.25 1.06 -15.36
C ASN A 226 13.80 0.41 -16.63
N TRP A 227 15.02 -0.13 -16.56
CA TRP A 227 15.66 -0.85 -17.65
C TRP A 227 15.78 -2.33 -17.33
N TYR A 228 15.34 -3.16 -18.27
CA TYR A 228 15.29 -4.62 -18.18
C TYR A 228 16.15 -5.19 -19.29
N PRO A 229 17.47 -5.34 -19.11
CA PRO A 229 18.36 -5.91 -20.12
C PRO A 229 18.00 -7.36 -20.46
N ASN A 230 17.51 -8.13 -19.49
CA ASN A 230 17.01 -9.50 -19.66
C ASN A 230 15.91 -9.81 -18.61
N GLN A 231 15.44 -11.05 -18.53
CA GLN A 231 14.38 -11.44 -17.59
C GLN A 231 14.82 -11.49 -16.12
N HIS A 232 16.13 -11.53 -15.87
CA HIS A 232 16.72 -11.76 -14.54
C HIS A 232 17.23 -10.46 -13.91
N ILE A 233 17.67 -9.51 -14.73
CA ILE A 233 18.32 -8.27 -14.28
C ILE A 233 17.42 -7.08 -14.55
N LYS A 234 17.31 -6.20 -13.56
CA LYS A 234 16.59 -4.93 -13.65
C LYS A 234 17.38 -3.80 -13.01
N PHE A 235 17.48 -2.68 -13.71
CA PHE A 235 18.02 -1.42 -13.20
C PHE A 235 16.89 -0.39 -13.06
N MET A 236 16.90 0.35 -11.95
CA MET A 236 15.89 1.34 -11.60
C MET A 236 16.57 2.61 -11.15
N VAL A 237 16.04 3.75 -11.58
CA VAL A 237 16.37 5.06 -11.03
C VAL A 237 15.07 5.80 -10.79
N ASP A 238 14.78 6.11 -9.54
CA ASP A 238 13.55 6.78 -9.12
C ASP A 238 13.88 8.10 -8.43
N TYR A 239 13.19 9.15 -8.82
CA TYR A 239 13.12 10.43 -8.14
C TYR A 239 11.79 10.53 -7.40
N ALA A 240 11.80 10.99 -6.15
CA ALA A 240 10.61 11.25 -5.37
C ALA A 240 10.68 12.63 -4.72
N HIS A 241 9.64 13.44 -4.93
CA HIS A 241 9.37 14.64 -4.15
C HIS A 241 8.21 14.35 -3.21
N TYR A 242 8.45 14.46 -1.91
CA TYR A 242 7.45 14.19 -0.89
C TYR A 242 7.14 15.46 -0.10
N ILE A 243 5.88 15.59 0.30
CA ILE A 243 5.38 16.69 1.13
C ILE A 243 4.53 16.06 2.23
N VAL A 244 4.90 16.30 3.48
CA VAL A 244 4.18 15.84 4.65
C VAL A 244 3.68 17.07 5.41
N SER A 245 2.36 17.14 5.58
CA SER A 245 1.71 18.24 6.29
C SER A 245 2.08 18.24 7.78
N ARG A 246 1.84 19.35 8.47
CA ARG A 246 2.07 19.46 9.91
C ARG A 246 1.07 18.63 10.68
N SER A 247 1.52 17.97 11.75
CA SER A 247 0.62 17.38 12.74
C SER A 247 0.14 18.47 13.69
N LYS A 248 -1.17 18.60 13.87
CA LYS A 248 -1.76 19.61 14.79
C LYS A 248 -1.78 19.11 16.25
N GLY A 249 -0.64 18.91 16.89
CA GLY A 249 -0.60 18.67 18.35
C GLY A 249 -0.72 17.21 18.80
N VAL A 250 0.03 16.31 18.16
CA VAL A 250 0.20 14.93 18.64
C VAL A 250 1.29 14.87 19.72
N SER A 251 1.00 14.22 20.85
CA SER A 251 2.01 13.86 21.85
C SER A 251 2.84 12.67 21.34
N GLY A 252 4.17 12.73 21.47
CA GLY A 252 5.04 11.55 21.22
C GLY A 252 6.10 11.67 20.11
N GLY A 253 6.59 12.87 19.78
CA GLY A 253 7.78 13.01 18.91
C GLY A 253 7.51 12.97 17.41
N VAL A 254 6.28 13.26 17.00
CA VAL A 254 5.87 13.33 15.59
C VAL A 254 6.41 14.61 14.93
N ASN A 255 6.58 14.60 13.60
CA ASN A 255 6.88 15.81 12.83
C ASN A 255 5.72 16.82 12.89
N VAL A 256 5.78 17.70 13.89
CA VAL A 256 4.86 18.83 14.11
C VAL A 256 5.10 20.01 13.16
N LEU A 257 6.25 20.07 12.49
CA LEU A 257 6.62 21.21 11.62
C LEU A 257 6.27 20.97 10.15
N GLY A 258 5.89 19.75 9.79
CA GLY A 258 5.76 19.32 8.40
C GLY A 258 7.15 19.16 7.77
N ARG A 259 7.22 18.50 6.62
CA ARG A 259 8.48 18.31 5.90
C ARG A 259 8.22 18.06 4.43
N ASP A 260 8.96 18.73 3.59
CA ASP A 260 9.14 18.35 2.21
C ASP A 260 10.59 17.91 1.96
N GLY A 261 10.81 17.23 0.85
CA GLY A 261 12.14 16.87 0.42
C GLY A 261 12.16 16.12 -0.89
N ASN A 262 13.38 15.89 -1.36
CA ASN A 262 13.65 15.16 -2.58
C ASN A 262 14.51 13.94 -2.26
N ALA A 263 14.26 12.85 -2.97
CA ALA A 263 15.01 11.60 -2.87
C ALA A 263 15.32 11.10 -4.28
N ILE A 264 16.54 10.61 -4.48
CA ILE A 264 16.94 9.86 -5.68
C ILE A 264 17.42 8.49 -5.20
N VAL A 265 16.88 7.44 -5.79
CA VAL A 265 17.31 6.06 -5.52
C VAL A 265 17.60 5.33 -6.80
N ALA A 266 18.76 4.69 -6.83
CA ALA A 266 19.11 3.73 -7.85
C ALA A 266 19.07 2.32 -7.25
N ARG A 267 18.54 1.35 -8.00
CA ARG A 267 18.52 -0.06 -7.60
C ARG A 267 18.92 -0.96 -8.77
N ALA A 268 19.82 -1.89 -8.51
CA ALA A 268 20.06 -3.05 -9.36
C ALA A 268 19.45 -4.28 -8.67
N GLN A 269 18.68 -5.07 -9.43
CA GLN A 269 18.04 -6.28 -8.94
C GLN A 269 18.39 -7.45 -9.86
N ALA A 270 18.71 -8.59 -9.25
CA ALA A 270 18.91 -9.86 -9.92
C ALA A 270 17.95 -10.90 -9.32
N ALA A 271 17.26 -11.66 -10.18
CA ALA A 271 16.41 -12.79 -9.82
C ALA A 271 16.89 -14.03 -10.55
N PHE A 272 16.95 -15.17 -9.85
CA PHE A 272 17.40 -16.47 -10.34
C PHE A 272 16.46 -17.58 -9.88
#